data_AF-A0A954S4E4-F1
#
_entry.id   AF-A0A954S4E4-F1
#
_cell.length_a   1.000
_cell.length_b   1.000
_cell.length_c   1.000
_cell.angle_alpha   90.00
_cell.angle_beta   90.00
_cell.angle_gamma   90.00
#
_symmetry.space_group_name_H-M   'P 1'
#
loop_
_entity.id
_entity.type
_entity.pdbx_description
1 polymer ?
#
loop_
_entity_poly.entity_id
_entity_poly.type
_entity_poly.pdbx_seq_one_letter_code
_entity_poly.pdbx_strand_id
1 'polypeptide(L)'
;MAESIERTGGNMGRQLWDFKSSAFCGVGLAFVCLLPTGCSRYDHVRDADEQAYRLVGEKSCDPRWDQPDFSVDLDPRSRYFDPYDHISPPMPEDDPASHKYMHIVDDKKQWKYWDQFGFRPGLENPGWECDLPEYVEVNEEGKILLDLKTAVRLAYIHKPDFQEQLETVYLSALDVSTERFRF
;
A
#
# COMPACT_ATOMS: atom_id res chain seq x y z
N MET A 1 -44.01 -48.05 14.88
CA MET A 1 -44.00 -49.51 15.11
C MET A 1 -42.85 -50.08 14.30
N ALA A 2 -42.00 -50.85 14.97
CA ALA A 2 -40.74 -51.36 14.48
C ALA A 2 -40.91 -52.59 13.56
N GLU A 3 -39.78 -52.99 12.96
CA GLU A 3 -39.48 -54.29 12.32
C GLU A 3 -40.13 -54.51 10.93
N SER A 4 -39.51 -55.16 9.95
CA SER A 4 -38.31 -55.98 9.95
C SER A 4 -37.73 -56.09 8.53
N ILE A 5 -36.48 -56.52 8.51
CA ILE A 5 -35.58 -56.87 7.41
C ILE A 5 -36.17 -57.96 6.50
N GLU A 6 -35.97 -57.86 5.17
CA GLU A 6 -35.72 -59.04 4.34
C GLU A 6 -34.56 -58.80 3.35
N ARG A 7 -33.57 -59.70 3.44
CA ARG A 7 -32.45 -59.89 2.50
C ARG A 7 -32.86 -60.93 1.46
N THR A 8 -32.71 -60.59 0.19
CA THR A 8 -32.44 -61.51 -0.93
C THR A 8 -31.34 -60.83 -1.75
N GLY A 9 -30.19 -61.41 -2.09
CA GLY A 9 -29.92 -62.78 -2.53
C GLY A 9 -29.61 -62.73 -4.04
N GLY A 10 -28.40 -62.35 -4.42
CA GLY A 10 -28.00 -62.27 -5.83
C GLY A 10 -26.51 -61.95 -6.03
N ASN A 11 -25.69 -62.99 -6.02
CA ASN A 11 -24.25 -62.97 -6.30
C ASN A 11 -24.04 -63.50 -7.72
N MET A 12 -23.52 -62.70 -8.66
CA MET A 12 -22.78 -63.23 -9.81
C MET A 12 -22.08 -62.08 -10.57
N GLY A 13 -20.79 -62.26 -10.87
CA GLY A 13 -20.11 -61.51 -11.92
C GLY A 13 -18.92 -60.67 -11.46
N ARG A 14 -17.82 -61.34 -11.08
CA ARG A 14 -16.48 -60.76 -11.11
C ARG A 14 -16.20 -60.30 -12.54
N GLN A 15 -15.96 -59.01 -12.74
CA GLN A 15 -15.33 -58.47 -13.93
C GLN A 15 -14.04 -57.80 -13.48
N LEU A 16 -12.97 -58.59 -13.55
CA LEU A 16 -11.59 -58.15 -13.47
C LEU A 16 -11.32 -57.25 -14.67
N TRP A 17 -11.18 -55.95 -14.43
CA TRP A 17 -10.59 -55.04 -15.40
C TRP A 17 -9.12 -54.88 -15.01
N ASP A 18 -8.28 -55.65 -15.68
CA ASP A 18 -6.82 -55.53 -15.63
C ASP A 18 -6.41 -54.14 -16.12
N PHE A 19 -6.13 -53.22 -15.18
CA PHE A 19 -5.54 -51.92 -15.49
C PHE A 19 -4.04 -52.14 -15.77
N LYS A 20 -3.72 -52.49 -17.00
CA LYS A 20 -2.34 -52.55 -17.49
C LYS A 20 -1.76 -51.13 -17.54
N SER A 21 -0.84 -50.84 -16.63
CA SER A 21 0.13 -49.76 -16.76
C SER A 21 0.88 -49.89 -18.08
N SER A 22 0.78 -48.86 -18.93
CA SER A 22 1.77 -48.61 -19.96
C SER A 22 2.27 -47.18 -19.81
N ALA A 23 3.57 -47.08 -19.54
CA ALA A 23 4.32 -45.85 -19.46
C ALA A 23 4.17 -45.09 -20.77
N PHE A 24 3.52 -43.93 -20.75
CA PHE A 24 3.75 -42.90 -21.74
C PHE A 24 4.92 -42.03 -21.25
N CYS A 25 6.06 -42.27 -21.89
CA CYS A 25 7.22 -41.42 -21.87
C CYS A 25 6.83 -39.94 -22.02
N GLY A 26 7.44 -39.13 -21.18
CA GLY A 26 7.22 -37.70 -21.13
C GLY A 26 7.59 -36.99 -22.42
N VAL A 27 6.74 -36.04 -22.80
CA VAL A 27 7.06 -34.65 -23.14
C VAL A 27 5.70 -33.95 -23.05
N GLY A 28 5.42 -33.28 -21.95
CA GLY A 28 4.11 -32.63 -21.78
C GLY A 28 3.89 -31.93 -20.44
N LEU A 29 4.96 -31.59 -19.73
CA LEU A 29 4.86 -30.90 -18.44
C LEU A 29 6.02 -29.91 -18.25
N ALA A 30 6.33 -29.16 -19.30
CA ALA A 30 7.25 -28.02 -19.24
C ALA A 30 6.61 -26.75 -19.82
N PHE A 31 5.29 -26.60 -19.65
CA PHE A 31 4.65 -25.28 -19.64
C PHE A 31 4.59 -24.82 -18.17
N VAL A 32 5.75 -24.84 -17.50
CA VAL A 32 5.91 -24.22 -16.19
C VAL A 32 5.87 -22.73 -16.45
N CYS A 33 4.65 -22.18 -16.40
CA CYS A 33 4.33 -20.88 -15.85
C CYS A 33 5.44 -19.83 -16.01
N LEU A 34 5.66 -19.38 -17.24
CA LEU A 34 6.02 -17.98 -17.50
C LEU A 34 4.80 -17.13 -17.10
N LEU A 35 4.48 -17.13 -15.80
CA LEU A 35 3.65 -16.06 -15.26
C LEU A 35 4.54 -14.83 -15.41
N PRO A 36 4.15 -13.82 -16.20
CA PRO A 36 4.79 -12.53 -16.05
C PRO A 36 4.58 -12.17 -14.59
N THR A 37 5.66 -12.17 -13.80
CA THR A 37 5.69 -11.43 -12.55
C THR A 37 5.41 -10.00 -12.97
N GLY A 38 4.13 -9.63 -12.91
CA GLY A 38 3.64 -8.40 -13.50
C GLY A 38 4.36 -7.24 -12.84
N CYS A 39 4.93 -6.36 -13.64
CA CYS A 39 5.35 -5.04 -13.20
C CYS A 39 4.14 -4.36 -12.56
N SER A 40 4.10 -4.33 -11.24
CA SER A 40 3.09 -3.57 -10.51
C SER A 40 3.67 -2.20 -10.15
N ARG A 41 2.80 -1.19 -10.06
CA ARG A 41 3.21 0.13 -9.57
C ARG A 41 3.80 0.05 -8.16
N TYR A 42 3.33 -0.89 -7.33
CA TYR A 42 3.86 -1.17 -5.99
C TYR A 42 5.30 -1.65 -6.02
N ASP A 43 5.64 -2.58 -6.92
CA ASP A 43 7.01 -3.07 -7.02
C ASP A 43 7.96 -1.94 -7.46
N HIS A 44 7.55 -1.11 -8.42
CA HIS A 44 8.38 0.02 -8.86
C HIS A 44 8.63 1.07 -7.77
N VAL A 45 7.62 1.39 -6.96
CA VAL A 45 7.77 2.34 -5.84
C VAL A 45 8.68 1.73 -4.77
N ARG A 46 8.43 0.47 -4.37
CA ARG A 46 9.27 -0.23 -3.38
C ARG A 46 10.74 -0.30 -3.82
N ASP A 47 10.98 -0.67 -5.08
CA ASP A 47 12.34 -0.81 -5.61
C ASP A 47 13.04 0.55 -5.76
N ALA A 48 12.29 1.64 -6.02
CA ALA A 48 12.82 3.00 -6.03
C ALA A 48 13.18 3.47 -4.61
N ASP A 49 12.30 3.24 -3.63
CA ASP A 49 12.53 3.56 -2.22
C ASP A 49 13.76 2.82 -1.68
N GLU A 50 13.88 1.52 -1.94
CA GLU A 50 15.03 0.72 -1.52
C GLU A 50 16.35 1.29 -2.06
N GLN A 51 16.36 1.70 -3.33
CA GLN A 51 17.54 2.29 -3.95
C GLN A 51 17.89 3.67 -3.39
N ALA A 52 16.89 4.54 -3.22
CA ALA A 52 17.09 5.87 -2.64
C ALA A 52 17.59 5.78 -1.20
N TYR A 53 16.95 4.98 -0.35
CA TYR A 53 17.34 4.81 1.05
C TYR A 53 18.72 4.19 1.20
N ARG A 54 19.04 3.18 0.38
CA ARG A 54 20.40 2.61 0.36
C ARG A 54 21.43 3.68 0.03
N LEU A 55 21.18 4.49 -0.99
CA LEU A 55 22.13 5.52 -1.40
C LEU A 55 22.28 6.61 -0.33
N VAL A 56 21.19 7.08 0.27
CA VAL A 56 21.25 8.04 1.38
C VAL A 56 22.07 7.46 2.54
N GLY A 57 21.83 6.21 2.94
CA GLY A 57 22.61 5.54 3.98
C GLY A 57 24.11 5.43 3.65
N GLU A 58 24.46 5.08 2.41
CA GLU A 58 25.85 5.02 1.94
C GLU A 58 26.56 6.38 1.93
N LYS A 59 25.82 7.49 1.77
CA LYS A 59 26.37 8.84 1.66
C LYS A 59 26.29 9.66 2.95
N SER A 60 25.55 9.19 3.94
CA SER A 60 25.35 9.88 5.23
C SER A 60 26.32 9.44 6.33
N CYS A 61 27.44 8.78 6.02
CA CYS A 61 28.35 8.23 7.04
C CYS A 61 29.21 9.26 7.81
N ASP A 62 29.13 10.55 7.51
CA ASP A 62 29.87 11.59 8.25
C ASP A 62 28.99 12.16 9.37
N PRO A 63 29.45 12.19 10.63
CA PRO A 63 28.67 12.72 11.75
C PRO A 63 28.14 14.15 11.58
N ARG A 64 28.70 14.95 10.67
CA ARG A 64 28.27 16.34 10.41
C ARG A 64 26.95 16.43 9.65
N TRP A 65 26.61 15.42 8.85
CA TRP A 65 25.39 15.37 8.05
C TRP A 65 24.74 13.98 8.10
N ASP A 66 25.09 13.20 9.12
CA ASP A 66 24.45 11.93 9.40
C ASP A 66 22.97 12.16 9.69
N GLN A 67 22.13 11.37 9.02
CA GLN A 67 20.68 11.40 9.16
C GLN A 67 20.25 9.98 9.54
N PRO A 68 20.25 9.66 10.85
CA PRO A 68 19.81 8.35 11.30
C PRO A 68 18.34 8.14 10.97
N ASP A 69 17.99 6.90 10.63
CA ASP A 69 16.61 6.46 10.36
C ASP A 69 15.90 7.30 9.28
N PHE A 70 16.61 7.71 8.22
CA PHE A 70 16.03 8.43 7.09
C PHE A 70 14.86 7.66 6.46
N SER A 71 13.69 8.30 6.42
CA SER A 71 12.51 7.86 5.68
C SER A 71 11.87 9.07 5.01
N VAL A 72 11.28 8.87 3.84
CA VAL A 72 10.46 9.89 3.17
C VAL A 72 9.03 9.90 3.72
N ASP A 73 8.62 8.85 4.43
CA ASP A 73 7.27 8.74 4.98
C ASP A 73 7.04 9.73 6.12
N LEU A 74 5.89 10.39 6.11
CA LEU A 74 5.47 11.29 7.18
C LEU A 74 5.21 10.53 8.48
N ASP A 75 5.47 11.17 9.62
CA ASP A 75 5.06 10.65 10.93
C ASP A 75 3.53 10.46 10.96
N PRO A 76 3.01 9.27 11.35
CA PRO A 76 1.57 9.00 11.41
C PRO A 76 0.76 9.98 12.27
N ARG A 77 1.39 10.63 13.25
CA ARG A 77 0.77 11.65 14.09
C ARG A 77 0.63 13.00 13.39
N SER A 78 1.29 13.17 12.25
CA SER A 78 1.27 14.43 11.52
C SER A 78 -0.13 14.76 11.02
N ARG A 79 -0.52 16.03 11.12
CA ARG A 79 -1.69 16.60 10.44
C ARG A 79 -1.71 16.31 8.94
N TYR A 80 -0.53 16.22 8.33
CA TYR A 80 -0.36 15.99 6.89
C TYR A 80 -0.11 14.52 6.53
N PHE A 81 -0.11 13.61 7.51
CA PHE A 81 -0.01 12.19 7.23
C PHE A 81 -1.23 11.73 6.43
N ASP A 82 -0.98 11.02 5.34
CA ASP A 82 -2.03 10.43 4.52
C ASP A 82 -2.18 8.95 4.87
N PRO A 83 -3.30 8.52 5.49
CA PRO A 83 -3.51 7.12 5.85
C PRO A 83 -3.91 6.25 4.64
N TYR A 84 -4.18 6.85 3.48
CA TYR A 84 -4.60 6.13 2.29
C TYR A 84 -3.42 5.56 1.51
N ASP A 85 -3.72 4.61 0.64
CA ASP A 85 -2.73 4.01 -0.25
C ASP A 85 -2.19 5.06 -1.25
N HIS A 86 -0.90 5.36 -1.16
CA HIS A 86 -0.19 6.29 -2.06
C HIS A 86 -0.22 5.91 -3.54
N ILE A 87 -0.40 4.62 -3.86
CA ILE A 87 -0.38 4.11 -5.24
C ILE A 87 -1.78 4.06 -5.84
N SER A 88 -2.76 3.72 -5.02
CA SER A 88 -4.18 3.64 -5.40
C SER A 88 -5.04 4.47 -4.45
N PRO A 89 -4.85 5.81 -4.40
CA PRO A 89 -5.55 6.65 -3.45
C PRO A 89 -7.04 6.76 -3.78
N PRO A 90 -7.89 7.00 -2.78
CA PRO A 90 -9.28 7.41 -3.01
C PRO A 90 -9.35 8.72 -3.78
N MET A 91 -10.46 8.94 -4.48
CA MET A 91 -10.71 10.19 -5.19
C MET A 91 -11.07 11.32 -4.21
N PRO A 92 -10.64 12.57 -4.46
CA PRO A 92 -11.19 13.71 -3.73
C PRO A 92 -12.68 13.88 -4.05
N GLU A 93 -13.40 14.61 -3.19
CA GLU A 93 -14.79 14.98 -3.47
C GLU A 93 -14.86 15.93 -4.68
N ASP A 94 -15.75 15.63 -5.63
CA ASP A 94 -15.98 16.43 -6.83
C ASP A 94 -16.82 17.69 -6.51
N ASP A 95 -16.73 18.71 -7.37
CA ASP A 95 -17.69 19.80 -7.37
C ASP A 95 -19.14 19.26 -7.60
N PRO A 96 -20.15 19.68 -6.81
CA PRO A 96 -21.50 19.14 -6.88
C PRO A 96 -22.20 19.25 -8.25
N ALA A 97 -21.85 20.25 -9.07
CA ALA A 97 -22.41 20.39 -10.42
C ALA A 97 -21.73 19.42 -11.39
N SER A 98 -20.40 19.34 -11.33
CA SER A 98 -19.58 18.46 -12.15
C SER A 98 -19.82 16.98 -11.84
N HIS A 99 -19.98 16.64 -10.56
CA HIS A 99 -20.23 15.28 -10.05
C HIS A 99 -21.45 14.61 -10.72
N LYS A 100 -22.49 15.39 -11.05
CA LYS A 100 -23.68 14.88 -11.77
C LYS A 100 -23.30 14.35 -13.16
N TYR A 101 -22.46 15.09 -13.87
CA TYR A 101 -21.99 14.72 -15.20
C TYR A 101 -20.94 13.60 -15.14
N MET A 102 -20.22 13.45 -14.03
CA MET A 102 -19.31 12.32 -13.86
C MET A 102 -20.07 10.99 -13.78
N HIS A 103 -21.27 10.98 -13.18
CA HIS A 103 -22.09 9.77 -13.08
C HIS A 103 -22.85 9.40 -14.36
N ILE A 104 -23.43 10.39 -15.06
CA ILE A 104 -24.22 10.16 -16.27
C ILE A 104 -24.08 11.35 -17.23
N VAL A 105 -23.80 11.06 -18.50
CA VAL A 105 -23.84 12.04 -19.60
C VAL A 105 -24.67 11.45 -20.74
N ASP A 106 -25.69 12.15 -21.21
CA ASP A 106 -26.48 11.72 -22.39
C ASP A 106 -26.98 10.26 -22.25
N ASP A 107 -27.58 9.95 -21.09
CA ASP A 107 -28.05 8.61 -20.67
C ASP A 107 -26.97 7.50 -20.63
N LYS A 108 -25.69 7.85 -20.79
CA LYS A 108 -24.56 6.93 -20.66
C LYS A 108 -24.01 7.01 -19.25
N LYS A 109 -24.01 5.87 -18.56
CA LYS A 109 -23.49 5.73 -17.20
C LYS A 109 -21.96 5.79 -17.18
N GLN A 110 -21.43 6.22 -16.05
CA GLN A 110 -20.01 6.20 -15.73
C GLN A 110 -19.36 4.82 -15.84
N TRP A 111 -18.03 4.80 -15.80
CA TRP A 111 -17.27 3.57 -15.70
C TRP A 111 -17.59 2.81 -14.41
N LYS A 112 -17.77 1.49 -14.52
CA LYS A 112 -18.20 0.62 -13.42
C LYS A 112 -17.30 0.68 -12.17
N TYR A 113 -16.01 0.93 -12.37
CA TYR A 113 -14.99 0.91 -11.30
C TYR A 113 -14.49 2.31 -10.94
N TRP A 114 -15.24 3.35 -11.31
CA TRP A 114 -14.89 4.73 -10.96
C TRP A 114 -14.67 4.89 -9.45
N ASP A 115 -15.56 4.31 -8.64
CA ASP A 115 -15.55 4.45 -7.18
C ASP A 115 -14.75 3.35 -6.46
N GLN A 116 -13.92 2.57 -7.17
CA GLN A 116 -13.30 1.35 -6.63
C GLN A 116 -12.35 1.58 -5.44
N PHE A 117 -11.70 2.75 -5.38
CA PHE A 117 -10.79 3.12 -4.29
C PHE A 117 -11.44 4.03 -3.24
N GLY A 118 -12.73 4.34 -3.41
CA GLY A 118 -13.49 5.19 -2.49
C GLY A 118 -13.21 6.69 -2.65
N PHE A 119 -13.64 7.45 -1.64
CA PHE A 119 -13.57 8.91 -1.61
C PHE A 119 -12.86 9.41 -0.36
N ARG A 120 -12.08 10.47 -0.51
CA ARG A 120 -11.37 11.15 0.57
C ARG A 120 -12.22 12.31 1.08
N PRO A 121 -12.64 12.32 2.36
CA PRO A 121 -13.50 13.37 2.91
C PRO A 121 -12.74 14.65 3.29
N GLY A 122 -11.42 14.58 3.46
CA GLY A 122 -10.61 15.73 3.88
C GLY A 122 -9.13 15.51 3.62
N LEU A 123 -8.38 16.60 3.51
CA LEU A 123 -6.93 16.55 3.28
C LEU A 123 -6.17 16.13 4.54
N GLU A 124 -6.64 16.52 5.72
CA GLU A 124 -5.94 16.30 6.97
C GLU A 124 -6.15 14.89 7.52
N ASN A 125 -5.16 14.40 8.26
CA ASN A 125 -5.26 13.16 9.01
C ASN A 125 -6.41 13.24 10.05
N PRO A 126 -7.49 12.46 9.94
CA PRO A 126 -8.63 12.59 10.87
C PRO A 126 -8.29 12.38 12.36
N GLY A 127 -7.18 11.70 12.67
CA GLY A 127 -6.75 11.38 14.03
C GLY A 127 -5.75 12.36 14.64
N TRP A 128 -5.18 13.30 13.88
CA TRP A 128 -4.00 14.05 14.34
C TRP A 128 -4.25 14.87 15.62
N GLU A 129 -5.46 15.43 15.78
CA GLU A 129 -5.84 16.18 16.99
C GLU A 129 -5.95 15.28 18.22
N CYS A 130 -6.45 14.06 18.06
CA CYS A 130 -6.60 13.07 19.12
C CYS A 130 -5.23 12.52 19.57
N ASP A 131 -4.26 12.45 18.65
CA ASP A 131 -2.91 11.95 18.92
C ASP A 131 -2.00 13.02 19.55
N LEU A 132 -2.37 14.30 19.42
CA LEU A 132 -1.59 15.45 19.92
C LEU A 132 -1.19 15.35 21.40
N PRO A 133 -2.08 14.94 22.33
CA PRO A 133 -1.74 14.82 23.76
C PRO A 133 -0.72 13.72 24.07
N GLU A 134 -0.43 12.81 23.13
CA GLU A 134 0.58 11.75 23.34
C GLU A 134 1.99 12.33 23.47
N TYR A 135 2.25 13.47 22.82
CA TYR A 135 3.58 14.05 22.73
C TYR A 135 3.68 15.52 23.13
N VAL A 136 2.56 16.14 23.50
CA VAL A 136 2.48 17.51 24.00
C VAL A 136 1.61 17.58 25.26
N GLU A 137 2.05 18.39 26.23
CA GLU A 137 1.28 18.66 27.45
C GLU A 137 0.09 19.58 27.14
N VAL A 138 -1.08 19.16 27.61
CA VAL A 138 -2.35 19.90 27.45
C VAL A 138 -2.87 20.26 28.84
N ASN A 139 -3.27 21.52 29.01
CA ASN A 139 -3.88 22.01 30.25
C ASN A 139 -5.30 21.44 30.45
N GLU A 140 -5.82 21.58 31.67
CA GLU A 140 -7.22 21.23 32.02
C GLU A 140 -8.26 21.96 31.14
N GLU A 141 -7.89 23.10 30.55
CA GLU A 141 -8.72 23.88 29.62
C GLU A 141 -8.64 23.38 28.15
N GLY A 142 -7.89 22.32 27.86
CA GLY A 142 -7.68 21.83 26.50
C GLY A 142 -6.67 22.66 25.68
N LYS A 143 -5.91 23.55 26.32
CA LYS A 143 -4.88 24.36 25.65
C LYS A 143 -3.52 23.68 25.70
N ILE A 144 -2.80 23.77 24.59
CA ILE A 144 -1.45 23.23 24.43
C ILE A 144 -0.46 24.12 25.19
N LEU A 145 0.35 23.52 26.07
CA LEU A 145 1.47 24.19 26.70
C LEU A 145 2.67 24.23 25.75
N LEU A 146 2.88 25.39 25.14
CA LEU A 146 3.96 25.59 24.16
C LEU A 146 5.25 26.07 24.84
N ASP A 147 6.15 25.14 25.16
CA ASP A 147 7.56 25.42 25.44
C ASP A 147 8.40 25.39 24.15
N LEU A 148 9.62 25.95 24.17
CA LEU A 148 10.53 25.92 23.02
C LEU A 148 10.78 24.48 22.54
N LYS A 149 11.00 23.54 23.47
CA LYS A 149 11.21 22.12 23.12
C LYS A 149 9.98 21.53 22.42
N THR A 150 8.79 21.83 22.94
CA THR A 150 7.51 21.38 22.38
C THR A 150 7.25 22.00 21.01
N ALA A 151 7.53 23.30 20.84
CA ALA A 151 7.36 24.01 19.57
C ALA A 151 8.25 23.42 18.47
N VAL A 152 9.51 23.14 18.78
CA VAL A 152 10.44 22.49 17.83
C VAL A 152 9.97 21.07 17.49
N ARG A 153 9.53 20.30 18.49
CA ARG A 153 8.97 18.96 18.26
C ARG A 153 7.75 18.98 17.34
N LEU A 154 6.81 19.89 17.59
CA LEU A 154 5.63 20.09 16.73
C LEU A 154 6.03 20.50 15.31
N ALA A 155 7.06 21.34 15.18
CA ALA A 155 7.57 21.72 13.87
C ALA A 155 8.14 20.52 13.10
N TYR A 156 8.93 19.65 13.73
CA TYR A 156 9.44 18.46 13.05
C TYR A 156 8.35 17.48 12.62
N ILE A 157 7.25 17.37 13.37
CA ILE A 157 6.14 16.44 13.05
C ILE A 157 5.20 17.03 11.99
N HIS A 158 4.83 18.31 12.13
CA HIS A 158 3.73 18.90 11.35
C HIS A 158 4.16 19.90 10.29
N LYS A 159 5.41 20.36 10.25
CA LYS A 159 5.79 21.42 9.32
C LYS A 159 6.05 20.84 7.93
N PRO A 160 5.28 21.24 6.89
CA PRO A 160 5.49 20.73 5.54
C PRO A 160 6.87 21.13 5.00
N ASP A 161 7.39 22.32 5.36
CA ASP A 161 8.74 22.73 4.94
C ASP A 161 9.84 21.75 5.38
N PHE A 162 9.70 21.10 6.55
CA PHE A 162 10.69 20.12 7.00
C PHE A 162 10.59 18.84 6.16
N GLN A 163 9.37 18.38 5.90
CA GLN A 163 9.11 17.26 5.02
C GLN A 163 9.67 17.49 3.61
N GLU A 164 9.49 18.69 3.05
CA GLU A 164 10.04 19.06 1.74
C GLU A 164 11.57 18.94 1.67
N GLN A 165 12.28 19.20 2.77
CA GLN A 165 13.73 18.98 2.83
C GLN A 165 14.10 17.50 2.77
N LEU A 166 13.35 16.63 3.45
CA LEU A 166 13.55 15.18 3.39
C LEU A 166 13.27 14.65 1.98
N GLU A 167 12.17 15.10 1.37
CA GLU A 167 11.80 14.77 -0.01
C GLU A 167 12.86 15.26 -1.01
N THR A 168 13.45 16.43 -0.79
CA THR A 168 14.54 16.95 -1.63
C THR A 168 15.76 16.02 -1.59
N VAL A 169 16.15 15.54 -0.40
CA VAL A 169 17.24 14.57 -0.26
C VAL A 169 16.88 13.26 -0.97
N TYR A 170 15.66 12.75 -0.77
CA TYR A 170 15.16 11.54 -1.43
C TYR A 170 15.21 11.66 -2.97
N LEU A 171 14.67 12.75 -3.54
CA LEU A 171 14.64 12.97 -4.98
C LEU A 171 16.05 13.13 -5.56
N SER A 172 16.96 13.80 -4.83
CA SER A 172 18.36 13.91 -5.25
C SER A 172 19.05 12.54 -5.29
N ALA A 173 18.74 11.66 -4.33
CA ALA A 173 19.26 10.30 -4.31
C ALA A 173 18.68 9.47 -5.47
N LEU A 174 17.39 9.64 -5.77
CA LEU A 174 16.74 8.99 -6.90
C LEU A 174 17.41 9.41 -8.22
N ASP A 175 17.65 10.70 -8.43
CA ASP A 175 18.37 11.19 -9.61
C ASP A 175 19.76 10.54 -9.74
N VAL A 176 20.56 10.53 -8.67
CA VAL A 176 21.90 9.90 -8.69
C VAL A 176 21.83 8.39 -8.96
N SER A 177 20.80 7.71 -8.45
CA SER A 177 20.59 6.28 -8.73
C SER A 177 20.34 6.03 -10.23
N THR A 178 19.65 6.93 -10.93
CA THR A 178 19.41 6.80 -12.37
C THR A 178 20.67 7.02 -13.21
N GLU A 179 21.55 7.95 -12.80
CA GLU A 179 22.82 8.22 -13.50
C GLU A 179 23.73 6.98 -13.54
N ARG A 180 23.68 6.12 -12.52
CA ARG A 180 24.45 4.87 -12.48
C ARG A 180 24.14 3.93 -13.66
N PHE A 181 22.97 4.06 -14.27
CA PHE A 181 22.50 3.18 -15.35
C PHE A 181 22.46 3.88 -16.71
N ARG A 182 22.96 5.12 -16.82
CA ARG A 182 23.17 5.81 -18.10
C ARG A 182 24.51 5.37 -18.71
N PHE A 183 24.48 4.29 -19.50
CA PHE A 183 25.61 3.78 -20.28
C PHE A 183 25.34 3.79 -21.79
#